data_AF-A0A1H3YVN7-F1
#
_entry.id   AF-A0A1H3YVN7-F1
#
_cell.length_a   1.000
_cell.length_b   1.000
_cell.length_c   1.000
_cell.angle_alpha   90.00
_cell.angle_beta   90.00
_cell.angle_gamma   90.00
#
_symmetry.space_group_name_H-M   'P 1'
#
loop_
_entity.id
_entity.type
_entity.pdbx_description
1 polymer ?
#
loop_
_entity_poly.entity_id
_entity_poly.type
_entity_poly.pdbx_seq_one_letter_code
_entity_poly.pdbx_strand_id
1 'polypeptide(L)'
;MKNKIGESKKTIGRFIYADWIIPFSDYFEANDKKELMFDILCPIIVAIVVTIISNKIGIVTLAISKLCEILPNILAILIGFSISAMAIVTANPEKGAYNKNCGDKIVDKKPLTVYRYILIAMVVTVCLEIFSLVFVFVVCFIRAIVENNYLDYAILFFYVFLVLSILAILVRAVLYIYSANFKM
;
A
#
# COMPACT_ATOMS: atom_id res chain seq x y z
N MET A 1 -33.02 -13.24 -1.80
CA MET A 1 -31.69 -13.32 -1.14
C MET A 1 -30.65 -12.32 -1.71
N LYS A 2 -31.04 -11.16 -2.25
CA LYS A 2 -30.14 -10.22 -2.98
C LYS A 2 -29.74 -8.93 -2.25
N ASN A 3 -30.16 -8.72 -0.99
CA ASN A 3 -29.91 -7.48 -0.24
C ASN A 3 -28.90 -7.56 0.93
N LYS A 4 -28.44 -8.75 1.33
CA LYS A 4 -27.68 -8.88 2.60
C LYS A 4 -26.20 -8.47 2.55
N ILE A 5 -25.56 -8.45 1.37
CA ILE A 5 -24.11 -8.22 1.27
C ILE A 5 -23.77 -6.71 1.32
N GLY A 6 -24.59 -5.86 0.68
CA GLY A 6 -24.43 -4.40 0.72
C GLY A 6 -24.78 -3.78 2.08
N GLU A 7 -25.74 -4.35 2.81
CA GLU A 7 -26.03 -3.95 4.19
C GLU A 7 -24.93 -4.36 5.18
N SER A 8 -24.28 -5.51 4.97
CA SER A 8 -23.22 -5.99 5.86
C SER A 8 -21.96 -5.10 5.82
N LYS A 9 -21.50 -4.64 4.64
CA LYS A 9 -20.36 -3.69 4.54
C LYS A 9 -20.70 -2.35 5.23
N LYS A 10 -21.94 -1.86 5.11
CA LYS A 10 -22.43 -0.64 5.80
C LYS A 10 -22.56 -0.77 7.33
N THR A 11 -22.76 -1.99 7.84
CA THR A 11 -23.00 -2.23 9.26
C THR A 11 -21.69 -2.28 10.06
N ILE A 12 -20.60 -2.80 9.46
CA ILE A 12 -19.26 -2.82 10.08
C ILE A 12 -18.65 -1.41 10.20
N GLY A 13 -18.87 -0.54 9.21
CA GLY A 13 -18.39 0.86 9.25
C GLY A 13 -18.98 1.68 10.41
N ARG A 14 -20.25 1.40 10.78
CA ARG A 14 -20.99 2.16 11.81
C ARG A 14 -20.57 1.90 13.25
N PHE A 15 -19.95 0.76 13.55
CA PHE A 15 -19.66 0.40 14.95
C PHE A 15 -18.32 0.92 15.45
N ILE A 16 -17.35 1.21 14.56
CA ILE A 16 -15.96 1.61 14.94
C ILE A 16 -15.38 2.73 14.02
N TYR A 17 -16.18 3.48 13.24
CA TYR A 17 -15.61 4.38 12.22
C TYR A 17 -14.64 3.62 11.27
N ALA A 18 -14.91 2.34 11.02
CA ALA A 18 -14.05 1.41 10.30
C ALA A 18 -14.13 1.57 8.76
N ASP A 19 -14.63 2.71 8.29
CA ASP A 19 -14.78 3.01 6.86
C ASP A 19 -13.43 3.02 6.13
N TRP A 20 -12.32 3.21 6.85
CA TRP A 20 -10.95 3.08 6.34
C TRP A 20 -10.57 1.66 5.91
N ILE A 21 -11.33 0.62 6.30
CA ILE A 21 -11.11 -0.77 5.89
C ILE A 21 -11.73 -1.05 4.51
N ILE A 22 -12.73 -0.27 4.10
CA ILE A 22 -13.46 -0.46 2.84
C ILE A 22 -12.53 -0.37 1.62
N PRO A 23 -11.63 0.64 1.49
CA PRO A 23 -10.69 0.72 0.36
C PRO A 23 -9.78 -0.50 0.23
N PHE A 24 -9.34 -1.09 1.34
CA PHE A 24 -8.54 -2.31 1.31
C PHE A 24 -9.37 -3.48 0.76
N SER A 25 -10.60 -3.66 1.26
CA SER A 25 -11.51 -4.71 0.76
C SER A 25 -11.75 -4.55 -0.74
N ASP A 26 -11.99 -3.32 -1.20
CA ASP A 26 -12.26 -3.05 -2.61
C ASP A 26 -11.02 -3.24 -3.48
N TYR A 27 -9.80 -2.97 -2.96
CA TYR A 27 -8.53 -3.27 -3.65
C TYR A 27 -8.28 -4.77 -3.81
N PHE A 28 -8.52 -5.56 -2.76
CA PHE A 28 -8.39 -7.02 -2.82
C PHE A 28 -9.45 -7.66 -3.71
N GLU A 29 -10.65 -7.08 -3.78
CA GLU A 29 -11.73 -7.54 -4.68
C GLU A 29 -11.45 -7.15 -6.16
N ALA A 30 -10.79 -6.01 -6.39
CA ALA A 30 -10.45 -5.51 -7.73
C ALA A 30 -9.33 -6.28 -8.43
N ASN A 31 -8.44 -6.90 -7.66
CA ASN A 31 -7.22 -7.50 -8.19
C ASN A 31 -7.30 -9.02 -8.26
N ASP A 32 -6.69 -9.58 -9.29
CA ASP A 32 -6.58 -11.02 -9.42
C ASP A 32 -5.67 -11.58 -8.32
N LYS A 33 -5.95 -12.80 -7.87
CA LYS A 33 -5.14 -13.44 -6.83
C LYS A 33 -3.66 -13.52 -7.19
N LYS A 34 -3.34 -13.75 -8.47
CA LYS A 34 -1.95 -13.82 -8.97
C LYS A 34 -1.23 -12.48 -8.84
N GLU A 35 -1.96 -11.42 -9.14
CA GLU A 35 -1.52 -10.05 -9.07
C GLU A 35 -1.24 -9.64 -7.62
N LEU A 36 -2.18 -9.89 -6.71
CA LEU A 36 -2.00 -9.67 -5.27
C LEU A 36 -0.85 -10.50 -4.70
N MET A 37 -0.68 -11.73 -5.21
CA MET A 37 0.41 -12.60 -4.81
C MET A 37 1.77 -12.00 -5.18
N PHE A 38 1.90 -11.34 -6.33
CA PHE A 38 3.12 -10.62 -6.70
C PHE A 38 3.41 -9.44 -5.76
N ASP A 39 2.39 -8.63 -5.45
CA ASP A 39 2.52 -7.47 -4.55
C ASP A 39 2.94 -7.85 -3.13
N ILE A 40 2.66 -9.07 -2.70
CA ILE A 40 2.98 -9.54 -1.34
C ILE A 40 4.26 -10.39 -1.34
N LEU A 41 4.38 -11.37 -2.25
CA LEU A 41 5.53 -12.27 -2.28
C LEU A 41 6.82 -11.55 -2.64
N CYS A 42 6.79 -10.61 -3.60
CA CYS A 42 8.01 -9.92 -4.01
C CYS A 42 8.62 -9.12 -2.84
N PRO A 43 7.86 -8.26 -2.12
CA PRO A 43 8.36 -7.61 -0.90
C PRO A 43 8.84 -8.58 0.17
N ILE A 44 8.13 -9.69 0.41
CA ILE A 44 8.53 -10.68 1.43
C ILE A 44 9.87 -11.31 1.09
N ILE A 45 10.05 -11.80 -0.14
CA ILE A 45 11.29 -12.46 -0.56
C ILE A 45 12.47 -11.50 -0.43
N VAL A 46 12.31 -10.27 -0.90
CA VAL A 46 13.37 -9.26 -0.82
C VAL A 46 13.65 -8.89 0.63
N ALA A 47 12.63 -8.73 1.48
CA ALA A 47 12.82 -8.43 2.90
C ALA A 47 13.56 -9.56 3.64
N ILE A 48 13.26 -10.84 3.34
CA ILE A 48 14.00 -11.99 3.89
C ILE A 48 15.46 -11.92 3.45
N VAL A 49 15.71 -11.75 2.15
CA VAL A 49 17.08 -11.72 1.60
C VAL A 49 17.90 -10.59 2.20
N VAL A 50 17.34 -9.38 2.26
CA VAL A 50 18.02 -8.22 2.87
C VAL A 50 18.32 -8.48 4.34
N THR A 51 17.36 -9.00 5.11
CA THR A 51 17.56 -9.28 6.54
C THR A 51 18.65 -10.33 6.76
N ILE A 52 18.67 -11.41 5.97
CA ILE A 52 19.69 -12.45 6.06
C ILE A 52 21.08 -11.89 5.72
N ILE A 53 21.19 -11.12 4.63
CA ILE A 53 22.47 -10.53 4.20
C ILE A 53 22.96 -9.54 5.26
N SER A 54 22.12 -8.63 5.72
CA SER A 54 22.47 -7.65 6.76
C SER A 54 22.88 -8.33 8.07
N ASN A 55 22.25 -9.46 8.42
CA ASN A 55 22.65 -10.25 9.58
C ASN A 55 24.05 -10.87 9.39
N LYS A 56 24.32 -11.49 8.24
CA LYS A 56 25.64 -12.08 7.96
C LYS A 56 26.79 -11.06 8.00
N ILE A 57 26.50 -9.82 7.62
CA ILE A 57 27.50 -8.72 7.62
C ILE A 57 27.57 -8.03 8.99
N GLY A 58 26.61 -8.26 9.90
CA GLY A 58 26.58 -7.65 11.23
C GLY A 58 26.17 -6.17 11.23
N ILE A 59 25.46 -5.71 10.21
CA ILE A 59 25.12 -4.28 10.01
C ILE A 59 23.64 -3.96 10.27
N VAL A 60 22.88 -4.89 10.86
CA VAL A 60 21.43 -4.75 11.07
C VAL A 60 21.10 -3.51 11.90
N THR A 61 21.75 -3.34 13.05
CA THR A 61 21.51 -2.22 13.95
C THR A 61 21.82 -0.88 13.28
N LEU A 62 22.92 -0.81 12.51
CA LEU A 62 23.29 0.37 11.73
C LEU A 62 22.26 0.69 10.64
N ALA A 63 21.81 -0.34 9.91
CA ALA A 63 20.81 -0.19 8.85
C ALA A 63 19.51 0.36 9.41
N ILE A 64 19.02 -0.17 10.54
CA ILE A 64 17.79 0.33 11.18
C ILE A 64 17.96 1.76 11.67
N SER A 65 19.11 2.12 12.24
CA SER A 65 19.35 3.50 12.69
C SER A 65 19.33 4.47 11.51
N LYS A 66 19.96 4.10 10.38
CA LYS A 66 19.89 4.89 9.14
C LYS A 66 18.48 4.95 8.55
N LEU A 67 17.71 3.87 8.63
CA LEU A 67 16.31 3.88 8.21
C LEU A 67 15.47 4.79 9.12
N CYS A 68 15.65 4.77 10.44
CA CYS A 68 14.97 5.67 11.38
C CYS A 68 15.27 7.15 11.11
N GLU A 69 16.49 7.48 10.67
CA GLU A 69 16.86 8.86 10.31
C GLU A 69 16.17 9.34 9.03
N ILE A 70 15.94 8.44 8.06
CA ILE A 70 15.56 8.82 6.69
C ILE A 70 14.08 8.55 6.39
N LEU A 71 13.51 7.43 6.86
CA LEU A 71 12.15 6.99 6.53
C LEU A 71 11.06 7.98 6.93
N PRO A 72 11.10 8.65 8.11
CA PRO A 72 10.05 9.60 8.47
C PRO A 72 9.90 10.71 7.44
N ASN A 73 11.03 11.25 6.96
CA ASN A 73 11.05 12.31 5.96
C ASN A 73 10.58 11.80 4.59
N ILE A 74 11.07 10.64 4.15
CA ILE A 74 10.65 10.06 2.86
C ILE A 74 9.15 9.75 2.86
N LEU A 75 8.64 9.12 3.92
CA LEU A 75 7.22 8.77 4.02
C LEU A 75 6.34 10.02 4.08
N ALA A 76 6.72 11.05 4.83
CA ALA A 76 5.99 12.32 4.84
C ALA A 76 5.90 12.96 3.45
N ILE A 77 7.00 12.94 2.69
CA ILE A 77 7.03 13.44 1.31
C ILE A 77 6.13 12.60 0.41
N LEU A 78 6.21 11.26 0.51
CA LEU A 78 5.38 10.34 -0.27
C LEU A 78 3.89 10.57 -0.01
N ILE A 79 3.48 10.72 1.25
CA ILE A 79 2.10 11.02 1.62
C ILE A 79 1.63 12.32 0.95
N GLY A 80 2.45 13.38 1.01
CA GLY A 80 2.14 14.65 0.37
C GLY A 80 1.98 14.53 -1.15
N PHE A 81 2.86 13.77 -1.80
CA PHE A 81 2.79 13.51 -3.23
C PHE A 81 1.56 12.66 -3.60
N SER A 82 1.30 11.58 -2.87
CA SER A 82 0.18 10.65 -3.10
C SER A 82 -1.18 11.35 -2.92
N ILE A 83 -1.34 12.19 -1.89
CA ILE A 83 -2.56 13.00 -1.69
C ILE A 83 -2.71 14.03 -2.82
N SER A 84 -1.63 14.69 -3.24
CA SER A 84 -1.66 15.67 -4.34
C SER A 84 -2.02 15.02 -5.67
N ALA A 85 -1.42 13.86 -5.98
CA ALA A 85 -1.74 13.08 -7.18
C ALA A 85 -3.22 12.64 -7.18
N MET A 86 -3.72 12.19 -6.03
CA MET A 86 -5.15 11.85 -5.86
C MET A 86 -6.06 13.07 -6.08
N ALA A 87 -5.68 14.25 -5.57
CA ALA A 87 -6.41 15.49 -5.79
C ALA A 87 -6.46 15.88 -7.28
N ILE A 88 -5.34 15.74 -8.01
CA ILE A 88 -5.29 15.99 -9.47
C ILE A 88 -6.22 15.03 -10.22
N VAL A 89 -6.17 13.73 -9.91
CA VAL A 89 -7.04 12.73 -10.53
C VAL A 89 -8.51 13.02 -10.22
N THR A 90 -8.85 13.43 -8.99
CA THR A 90 -10.24 13.73 -8.61
C THR A 90 -10.78 15.03 -9.21
N ALA A 91 -9.94 16.04 -9.38
CA ALA A 91 -10.27 17.35 -9.94
C ALA A 91 -10.40 17.36 -11.46
N ASN A 92 -9.87 16.35 -12.17
CA ASN A 92 -9.93 16.30 -13.63
C ASN A 92 -11.40 16.27 -14.12
N PRO A 93 -11.85 17.30 -14.89
CA PRO A 93 -13.23 17.40 -15.36
C PRO A 93 -13.56 16.39 -16.47
N GLU A 94 -12.55 15.86 -17.18
CA GLU A 94 -12.70 14.85 -18.24
C GLU A 94 -12.70 13.41 -17.68
N LYS A 95 -13.50 13.16 -16.64
CA LYS A 95 -13.64 11.82 -16.03
C LYS A 95 -14.03 10.74 -17.07
N GLY A 96 -14.66 11.14 -18.17
CA GLY A 96 -15.06 10.28 -19.28
C GLY A 96 -13.91 9.70 -20.12
N ALA A 97 -12.75 10.36 -20.22
CA ALA A 97 -11.61 9.84 -21.00
C ALA A 97 -10.99 8.57 -20.38
N TYR A 98 -11.15 8.39 -19.07
CA TYR A 98 -10.68 7.26 -18.28
C TYR A 98 -11.79 6.26 -17.89
N ASN A 99 -12.97 6.38 -18.52
CA ASN A 99 -14.07 5.39 -18.42
C ASN A 99 -13.82 4.13 -19.27
N LYS A 100 -12.61 3.93 -19.79
CA LYS A 100 -12.22 2.65 -20.38
C LYS A 100 -12.34 1.57 -19.30
N ASN A 101 -13.01 0.47 -19.64
CA ASN A 101 -13.11 -0.68 -18.75
C ASN A 101 -11.70 -1.25 -18.51
N CYS A 102 -11.39 -1.55 -17.25
CA CYS A 102 -10.16 -2.24 -16.87
C CYS A 102 -10.32 -3.74 -17.18
N GLY A 103 -10.47 -4.08 -18.46
CA GLY A 103 -10.78 -5.46 -18.91
C GLY A 103 -12.06 -6.01 -18.26
N ASP A 104 -12.01 -7.27 -17.81
CA ASP A 104 -13.12 -8.00 -17.19
C ASP A 104 -13.25 -7.80 -15.66
N LYS A 105 -12.55 -6.81 -15.08
CA LYS A 105 -12.50 -6.61 -13.63
C LYS A 105 -13.78 -5.95 -13.10
N ILE A 106 -14.44 -6.60 -12.15
CA ILE A 106 -15.71 -6.17 -11.54
C ILE A 106 -15.48 -5.97 -10.04
N VAL A 107 -15.80 -4.78 -9.53
CA VAL A 107 -15.88 -4.51 -8.08
C VAL A 107 -17.31 -4.05 -7.79
N ASP A 108 -17.94 -4.64 -6.78
CA ASP A 108 -19.32 -4.33 -6.37
C ASP A 108 -20.32 -4.32 -7.55
N LYS A 109 -20.23 -5.36 -8.40
CA LYS A 109 -21.14 -5.60 -9.54
C LYS A 109 -21.17 -4.49 -10.60
N LYS A 110 -20.17 -3.61 -10.64
CA LYS A 110 -20.00 -2.60 -11.69
C LYS A 110 -18.66 -2.83 -12.42
N PRO A 111 -18.60 -2.61 -13.75
CA PRO A 111 -17.33 -2.67 -14.47
C PRO A 111 -16.40 -1.62 -13.89
N LEU A 112 -15.18 -2.04 -13.54
CA LEU A 112 -14.21 -1.16 -12.94
C LEU A 112 -13.61 -0.27 -14.04
N THR A 113 -13.78 1.04 -13.92
CA THR A 113 -13.08 1.99 -14.78
C THR A 113 -11.65 2.16 -14.26
N VAL A 114 -10.71 2.36 -15.18
CA VAL A 114 -9.30 2.62 -14.86
C VAL A 114 -9.17 3.75 -13.82
N TYR A 115 -10.02 4.78 -13.97
CA TYR A 115 -10.13 5.87 -13.01
C TYR A 115 -10.44 5.42 -11.57
N ARG A 116 -11.46 4.57 -11.39
CA ARG A 116 -11.85 4.05 -10.07
C ARG A 116 -10.77 3.16 -9.47
N TYR A 117 -10.15 2.33 -10.30
CA TYR A 117 -9.05 1.48 -9.86
C TYR A 117 -7.88 2.30 -9.31
N ILE A 118 -7.46 3.33 -10.06
CA ILE A 118 -6.35 4.21 -9.63
C ILE A 118 -6.67 4.89 -8.31
N LEU A 119 -7.91 5.38 -8.12
CA LEU A 119 -8.30 6.00 -6.86
C LEU A 119 -8.26 5.01 -5.69
N ILE A 120 -8.77 3.79 -5.88
CA ILE A 120 -8.71 2.75 -4.84
C ILE A 120 -7.24 2.42 -4.50
N ALA A 121 -6.39 2.22 -5.51
CA ALA A 121 -4.97 1.94 -5.32
C ALA A 121 -4.25 3.10 -4.59
N MET A 122 -4.49 4.34 -4.99
CA MET A 122 -3.90 5.53 -4.35
C MET A 122 -4.34 5.67 -2.88
N VAL A 123 -5.62 5.40 -2.57
CA VAL A 123 -6.11 5.44 -1.17
C VAL A 123 -5.43 4.37 -0.33
N VAL A 124 -5.31 3.14 -0.84
CA VAL A 124 -4.59 2.05 -0.14
C VAL A 124 -3.12 2.40 0.07
N THR A 125 -2.47 2.97 -0.95
CA THR A 125 -1.08 3.45 -0.84
C THR A 125 -0.93 4.48 0.27
N VAL A 126 -1.76 5.53 0.30
CA VAL A 126 -1.73 6.56 1.36
C VAL A 126 -1.95 5.95 2.74
N CYS A 127 -2.88 5.01 2.87
CA CYS A 127 -3.11 4.32 4.14
C CYS A 127 -1.87 3.53 4.60
N LEU A 128 -1.20 2.82 3.68
CA LEU A 128 0.03 2.08 3.98
C LEU A 128 1.20 3.02 4.31
N GLU A 129 1.32 4.16 3.63
CA GLU A 129 2.32 5.18 3.92
C GLU A 129 2.13 5.76 5.33
N ILE A 130 0.89 6.12 5.70
CA ILE A 130 0.55 6.62 7.05
C ILE A 130 0.83 5.54 8.10
N PHE A 131 0.39 4.30 7.85
CA PHE A 131 0.67 3.18 8.75
C PHE A 131 2.18 2.95 8.94
N SER A 132 2.94 2.99 7.84
CA SER A 132 4.39 2.83 7.86
C SER A 132 5.06 3.96 8.64
N LEU A 133 4.57 5.20 8.51
CA LEU A 133 5.11 6.35 9.24
C LEU A 133 4.89 6.20 10.75
N VAL A 134 3.67 5.84 11.16
CA VAL A 134 3.36 5.56 12.58
C VAL A 134 4.22 4.41 13.09
N PHE A 135 4.37 3.34 12.31
CA PHE A 135 5.21 2.20 12.65
C PHE A 135 6.67 2.60 12.87
N VAL A 136 7.24 3.43 11.97
CA VAL A 136 8.60 3.96 12.11
C VAL A 136 8.76 4.75 13.40
N PHE A 137 7.83 5.65 13.73
CA PHE A 137 7.89 6.42 14.98
C PHE A 137 7.88 5.52 16.22
N VAL A 138 6.99 4.52 16.25
CA VAL A 138 6.91 3.56 17.35
C VAL A 138 8.21 2.77 17.50
N VAL A 139 8.78 2.31 16.39
CA VAL A 139 10.05 1.58 16.39
C VAL A 139 11.20 2.44 16.90
N CYS A 140 11.34 3.68 16.42
CA CYS A 140 12.43 4.54 16.85
C CYS A 140 12.29 4.89 18.34
N PHE A 141 11.07 5.02 18.86
CA PHE A 141 10.82 5.18 20.30
C PHE A 141 11.18 3.92 21.10
N ILE A 142 10.76 2.73 20.65
CA ILE A 142 11.06 1.47 21.35
C ILE A 142 12.57 1.21 21.38
N ARG A 143 13.29 1.43 20.27
CA ARG A 143 14.76 1.25 20.23
C ARG A 143 15.51 2.22 21.12
N ALA A 144 14.96 3.40 21.40
CA ALA A 144 15.55 4.34 22.35
C ALA A 144 15.50 3.83 23.80
N ILE A 145 14.62 2.85 24.11
CA ILE A 145 14.41 2.31 25.45
C ILE A 145 14.99 0.89 25.58
N VAL A 146 14.89 0.08 24.52
CA VAL A 146 15.24 -1.34 24.52
C VAL A 146 16.18 -1.66 23.36
N GLU A 147 17.41 -2.06 23.68
CA GLU A 147 18.36 -2.62 22.72
C GLU A 147 18.27 -4.15 22.74
N ASN A 148 17.70 -4.74 21.69
CA ASN A 148 17.62 -6.19 21.54
C ASN A 148 17.86 -6.60 20.08
N ASN A 149 18.91 -7.38 19.85
CA ASN A 149 19.32 -7.85 18.52
C ASN A 149 18.23 -8.66 17.81
N TYR A 150 17.44 -9.45 18.54
CA TYR A 150 16.36 -10.24 17.93
C TYR A 150 15.21 -9.37 17.44
N LEU A 151 14.90 -8.29 18.17
CA LEU A 151 13.88 -7.32 17.75
C LEU A 151 14.37 -6.53 16.53
N ASP A 152 15.65 -6.18 16.48
CA ASP A 152 16.25 -5.50 15.34
C ASP A 152 16.06 -6.29 14.02
N TYR A 153 16.26 -7.61 14.02
CA TYR A 153 16.01 -8.42 12.81
C TYR A 153 14.55 -8.36 12.33
N ALA A 154 13.59 -8.48 13.26
CA ALA A 154 12.17 -8.41 12.94
C ALA A 154 11.80 -7.02 12.40
N ILE A 155 12.30 -5.96 13.05
CA ILE A 155 12.08 -4.57 12.67
C ILE A 155 12.62 -4.29 11.26
N LEU A 156 13.85 -4.73 10.96
CA LEU A 156 14.45 -4.55 9.64
C LEU A 156 13.62 -5.24 8.55
N PHE A 157 13.18 -6.47 8.81
CA PHE A 157 12.29 -7.20 7.90
C PHE A 157 11.00 -6.40 7.63
N PHE A 158 10.33 -5.92 8.67
CA PHE A 158 9.08 -5.16 8.53
C PHE A 158 9.29 -3.84 7.78
N TYR A 159 10.38 -3.11 8.02
CA TYR A 159 10.68 -1.88 7.28
C TYR A 159 10.84 -2.13 5.79
N VAL A 160 11.68 -3.10 5.43
CA VAL A 160 11.91 -3.41 4.01
C VAL A 160 10.62 -3.90 3.36
N PHE A 161 9.86 -4.76 4.05
CA PHE A 161 8.58 -5.26 3.57
C PHE A 161 7.58 -4.14 3.30
N LEU A 162 7.38 -3.22 4.25
CA LEU A 162 6.41 -2.12 4.12
C LEU A 162 6.78 -1.16 2.99
N VAL A 163 8.05 -0.75 2.91
CA VAL A 163 8.53 0.17 1.86
C VAL A 163 8.37 -0.47 0.48
N LEU A 164 8.73 -1.75 0.34
CA LEU A 164 8.57 -2.45 -0.94
C LEU A 164 7.11 -2.73 -1.30
N SER A 165 6.23 -2.92 -0.30
CA SER A 165 4.80 -3.07 -0.54
C SER A 165 4.18 -1.78 -1.09
N ILE A 166 4.55 -0.63 -0.53
CA ILE A 166 4.16 0.68 -1.06
C ILE A 166 4.65 0.84 -2.51
N LEU A 167 5.91 0.50 -2.77
CA LEU A 167 6.50 0.58 -4.11
C LEU A 167 5.77 -0.33 -5.11
N ALA A 168 5.46 -1.58 -4.75
CA ALA A 168 4.78 -2.53 -5.62
C ALA A 168 3.40 -2.03 -6.07
N ILE A 169 2.61 -1.50 -5.12
CA ILE A 169 1.28 -0.95 -5.41
C ILE A 169 1.39 0.29 -6.33
N LEU A 170 2.37 1.16 -6.09
CA LEU A 170 2.63 2.33 -6.95
C LEU A 170 3.02 1.92 -8.38
N VAL A 171 3.95 0.98 -8.54
CA VAL A 171 4.36 0.45 -9.84
C VAL A 171 3.17 -0.14 -10.58
N ARG A 172 2.31 -0.89 -9.88
CA ARG A 172 1.07 -1.43 -10.44
C ARG A 172 0.12 -0.33 -10.91
N ALA A 173 -0.11 0.70 -10.09
CA ALA A 173 -0.96 1.82 -10.48
C ALA A 173 -0.45 2.47 -11.78
N VAL A 174 0.86 2.63 -11.92
CA VAL A 174 1.50 3.14 -13.15
C VAL A 174 1.32 2.18 -14.34
N LEU A 175 1.49 0.86 -14.14
CA LEU A 175 1.28 -0.14 -15.19
C LEU A 175 -0.17 -0.16 -15.70
N TYR A 176 -1.16 0.05 -14.83
CA TYR A 176 -2.55 0.18 -15.25
C TYR A 176 -2.82 1.48 -16.02
N ILE A 177 -2.23 2.60 -15.59
CA ILE A 177 -2.29 3.85 -16.36
C ILE A 177 -1.67 3.64 -17.75
N TYR A 178 -0.53 2.96 -17.82
CA TYR A 178 0.15 2.68 -19.08
C TYR A 178 -0.70 1.79 -19.99
N SER A 179 -1.15 0.63 -19.52
CA SER A 179 -1.96 -0.31 -20.31
C SER A 179 -3.31 0.27 -20.77
N ALA A 180 -3.92 1.15 -19.97
CA ALA A 180 -5.15 1.83 -20.35
C ALA A 180 -4.98 2.84 -21.52
N ASN A 181 -3.78 3.42 -21.64
CA ASN A 181 -3.47 4.41 -22.66
C ASN A 181 -2.79 3.80 -23.89
N PHE A 182 -1.96 2.78 -23.68
CA PHE A 182 -1.19 2.08 -24.70
C PHE A 182 -1.58 0.60 -24.63
N LYS A 183 -2.54 0.19 -25.47
CA LYS A 183 -3.03 -1.20 -25.59
C LYS A 183 -1.85 -2.19 -25.51
N MET A 184 -1.85 -3.05 -24.49
CA MET A 184 -1.32 -4.41 -24.60
C MET A 184 -2.47 -5.35 -24.90
#